data_AF-A0A925JGB7-F1
#
_entry.id   AF-A0A925JGB7-F1
#
_cell.length_a   1.000
_cell.length_b   1.000
_cell.length_c   1.000
_cell.angle_alpha   90.00
_cell.angle_beta   90.00
_cell.angle_gamma   90.00
#
_symmetry.space_group_name_H-M   'P 1'
#
loop_
_entity.id
_entity.type
_entity.pdbx_description
1 polymer ?
#
loop_
_entity_poly.entity_id
_entity_poly.type
_entity_poly.pdbx_seq_one_letter_code
_entity_poly.pdbx_strand_id
1 'polypeptide(L)' 'KMYFDKSLRGKGFGKRTLERMIEEAKLRGFRRIYLETNSVLKEAIGLYKKFGFEPTDEKHAARCDQAYFLKL' A
#
# COMPACT_ATOMS: atom_id res chain seq x y z
N LYS A 1 6.77 4.11 4.03
CA LYS A 1 6.46 5.19 3.05
C LYS A 1 6.92 4.74 1.67
N MET A 2 6.14 4.96 0.62
CA MET A 2 6.51 4.62 -0.75
C MET A 2 6.31 5.87 -1.63
N TYR A 3 7.38 6.34 -2.25
CA TYR A 3 7.35 7.51 -3.14
C TYR A 3 8.22 7.23 -4.36
N PHE A 4 7.71 7.60 -5.53
CA PHE A 4 8.45 7.57 -6.77
C PHE A 4 8.53 8.98 -7.34
N ASP A 5 9.73 9.31 -7.83
CA ASP A 5 9.93 10.51 -8.62
C ASP A 5 8.91 10.57 -9.76
N LYS A 6 8.49 11.79 -10.12
CA LYS A 6 7.47 11.99 -11.16
C LYS A 6 7.85 11.31 -12.48
N SER A 7 9.13 11.29 -12.84
CA SER A 7 9.66 10.66 -14.06
C SER A 7 9.55 9.13 -14.08
N LEU A 8 9.32 8.51 -12.92
CA LEU A 8 9.21 7.06 -12.75
C LEU A 8 7.76 6.58 -12.61
N ARG A 9 6.78 7.48 -12.47
CA ARG A 9 5.36 7.11 -12.34
C ARG A 9 4.82 6.57 -13.67
N GLY A 10 3.76 5.76 -13.60
CA GLY A 10 3.18 5.11 -14.77
C GLY A 10 3.99 3.93 -15.35
N LYS A 11 5.22 3.69 -14.89
CA LYS A 11 6.11 2.62 -15.40
C LYS A 11 6.00 1.29 -14.64
N GLY A 12 4.99 1.15 -13.78
CA GLY A 12 4.73 -0.08 -13.02
C GLY A 12 5.65 -0.35 -11.82
N PHE A 13 6.53 0.59 -11.44
CA PHE A 13 7.44 0.38 -10.29
C PHE A 13 6.69 0.21 -8.97
N GLY A 14 5.65 1.01 -8.71
CA GLY A 14 4.84 0.85 -7.49
C GLY A 14 4.20 -0.54 -7.38
N LYS A 15 3.74 -1.10 -8.50
CA LYS A 15 3.21 -2.47 -8.55
C LYS A 15 4.29 -3.49 -8.19
N ARG A 16 5.43 -3.47 -8.89
CA ARG A 16 6.54 -4.40 -8.65
C ARG A 16 7.08 -4.33 -7.23
N THR A 17 7.20 -3.12 -6.68
CA THR A 17 7.65 -2.93 -5.30
C THR A 17 6.66 -3.52 -4.30
N LEU A 18 5.35 -3.25 -4.48
CA LEU A 18 4.33 -3.78 -3.60
C LEU A 18 4.23 -5.30 -3.66
N GLU A 19 4.31 -5.90 -4.86
CA GLU A 19 4.38 -7.36 -5.06
C GLU A 19 5.49 -7.99 -4.24
N ARG A 20 6.71 -7.49 -4.40
CA ARG A 20 7.89 -8.01 -3.69
C ARG A 20 7.76 -7.85 -2.18
N MET A 21 7.19 -6.75 -1.71
CA MET A 21 6.98 -6.53 -0.26
C MET A 21 5.94 -7.51 0.31
N ILE A 22 4.87 -7.81 -0.43
CA ILE A 22 3.85 -8.77 -0.02
C ILE A 22 4.42 -10.18 0.03
N GLU A 23 5.16 -10.58 -1.01
CA GLU A 23 5.82 -11.89 -1.07
C GLU A 23 6.79 -12.08 0.09
N GLU A 24 7.67 -11.10 0.32
CA GLU A 24 8.61 -11.13 1.44
C GLU A 24 7.90 -11.21 2.80
N ALA A 25 6.79 -10.49 2.95
CA ALA A 25 6.01 -10.53 4.19
C ALA A 25 5.40 -11.92 4.43
N LYS A 26 4.91 -12.58 3.38
CA LYS A 26 4.42 -13.97 3.46
C LYS A 26 5.53 -14.94 3.84
N LEU A 27 6.70 -14.83 3.20
CA LEU A 27 7.86 -15.68 3.49
C LEU A 27 8.33 -15.56 4.94
N ARG A 28 8.22 -14.36 5.53
CA ARG A 28 8.55 -14.12 6.94
C ARG A 28 7.46 -14.53 7.93
N GLY A 29 6.33 -15.07 7.47
CA GLY A 29 5.24 -15.53 8.32
C GLY A 29 4.35 -14.41 8.90
N PHE A 30 4.35 -13.22 8.29
CA PHE A 30 3.40 -12.18 8.67
C PHE A 30 1.98 -12.57 8.24
N ARG A 31 0.99 -12.19 9.06
CA ARG A 31 -0.44 -12.51 8.82
C ARG A 31 -1.24 -11.36 8.22
N ARG A 32 -0.71 -10.13 8.34
CA ARG A 32 -1.37 -8.92 7.85
C ARG A 32 -0.35 -7.85 7.48
N ILE A 33 -0.65 -7.08 6.44
CA ILE A 33 0.02 -5.82 6.12
C ILE A 33 -0.95 -4.70 6.39
N TYR A 34 -0.49 -3.64 7.03
CA TYR A 34 -1.26 -2.43 7.25
C TYR A 34 -0.56 -1.25 6.58
N LEU A 35 -1.32 -0.35 5.95
CA LEU A 35 -0.80 0.87 5.38
C LEU A 35 -1.77 2.03 5.56
N GLU A 36 -1.20 3.23 5.53
CA GLU A 36 -1.93 4.49 5.62
C GLU A 36 -1.54 5.39 4.46
N THR A 37 -2.52 6.12 3.95
CA THR A 37 -2.36 7.00 2.80
C THR A 37 -3.23 8.24 2.95
N ASN A 38 -3.05 9.20 2.04
CA ASN A 38 -3.93 10.34 1.90
C ASN A 38 -4.86 10.17 0.70
N SER A 39 -6.10 10.61 0.85
CA SER A 39 -7.19 10.51 -0.13
C SER A 39 -6.85 11.19 -1.45
N VAL A 40 -5.93 12.14 -1.46
CA VAL A 40 -5.41 12.82 -2.66
C VAL A 40 -4.53 11.91 -3.53
N LEU A 41 -3.98 10.83 -2.97
CA LEU A 41 -3.08 9.89 -3.67
C LEU A 41 -3.88 8.80 -4.40
N LYS A 42 -4.71 9.20 -5.37
CA LYS A 42 -5.68 8.33 -6.05
C LYS A 42 -5.02 7.13 -6.74
N GLU A 43 -3.85 7.29 -7.35
CA GLU A 43 -3.15 6.19 -8.01
C GLU A 43 -2.65 5.14 -7.02
N ALA A 44 -2.16 5.57 -5.85
CA ALA A 44 -1.72 4.68 -4.79
C ALA A 44 -2.91 3.90 -4.20
N ILE A 45 -4.02 4.58 -3.94
CA ILE A 45 -5.26 3.95 -3.46
C ILE A 45 -5.77 2.91 -4.48
N GLY A 46 -5.80 3.27 -5.76
CA GLY A 46 -6.17 2.34 -6.82
C GLY A 46 -5.25 1.13 -6.92
N LEU A 47 -3.94 1.33 -6.70
CA LEU A 47 -2.98 0.23 -6.62
C LEU A 47 -3.29 -0.68 -5.43
N TYR A 48 -3.43 -0.15 -4.21
CA TYR A 48 -3.69 -0.96 -3.01
C TYR A 48 -4.97 -1.79 -3.17
N LYS A 49 -6.07 -1.18 -3.64
CA LYS A 49 -7.32 -1.91 -3.88
C LYS A 49 -7.15 -3.07 -4.87
N LYS A 50 -6.36 -2.89 -5.94
CA LYS A 50 -6.06 -3.98 -6.91
C LYS A 50 -5.28 -5.14 -6.28
N PHE A 51 -4.56 -4.89 -5.20
CA PHE A 51 -3.82 -5.90 -4.44
C PHE A 51 -4.65 -6.58 -3.35
N GLY A 52 -5.93 -6.24 -3.23
CA GLY A 52 -6.83 -6.81 -2.21
C GLY A 52 -6.72 -6.13 -0.85
N PHE A 53 -6.17 -4.91 -0.78
CA PHE A 53 -6.23 -4.13 0.44
C PHE A 53 -7.66 -3.63 0.68
N GLU A 54 -8.14 -3.85 1.90
CA GLU A 54 -9.47 -3.47 2.37
C GLU A 54 -9.38 -2.25 3.31
N PRO A 55 -10.32 -1.30 3.23
CA PRO A 55 -10.32 -0.15 4.12
C PRO A 55 -10.52 -0.57 5.58
N THR A 56 -9.91 0.18 6.51
CA THR A 56 -10.08 -0.01 7.96
C THR A 56 -10.10 1.32 8.68
N ASP A 57 -10.73 1.32 9.85
CA ASP A 57 -10.77 2.45 10.79
C ASP A 57 -9.61 2.43 11.79
N GLU A 58 -8.82 1.35 11.80
CA GLU A 58 -7.52 1.34 12.50
C GLU A 58 -6.68 2.47 11.89
N LYS A 59 -6.43 3.57 12.61
CA LYS A 59 -5.57 4.68 12.20
C LYS A 59 -4.52 4.94 13.28
N HIS A 60 -3.28 5.06 12.86
CA HIS A 60 -2.10 5.18 13.71
C HIS A 60 -1.34 6.49 13.45
N ALA A 61 -1.46 7.09 12.25
CA ALA A 61 -0.77 8.34 11.91
C ALA A 61 -1.74 9.52 11.73
N ALA A 62 -1.48 10.61 12.46
CA ALA A 62 -2.26 11.86 12.39
C ALA A 62 -2.25 12.55 11.00
N ARG A 63 -1.31 12.19 10.12
CA ARG A 63 -1.12 12.81 8.79
C ARG A 63 -1.80 12.08 7.64
N CYS A 64 -2.51 11.00 7.92
CA CYS A 64 -3.16 10.15 6.94
C CYS A 64 -4.67 10.14 7.17
N ASP A 65 -5.46 10.34 6.12
CA ASP A 65 -6.93 10.33 6.20
C ASP A 65 -7.55 8.97 5.82
N GLN A 66 -6.75 8.02 5.31
CA GLN A 66 -7.20 6.68 4.95
C GLN A 66 -6.23 5.60 5.41
N ALA A 67 -6.79 4.47 5.83
CA ALA A 67 -6.04 3.29 6.25
C ALA A 67 -6.61 2.03 5.58
N TYR A 68 -5.72 1.08 5.35
CA TYR A 68 -6.03 -0.19 4.69
C TYR A 68 -5.24 -1.34 5.30
N PHE A 69 -5.80 -2.54 5.25
CA PHE A 69 -5.08 -3.77 5.57
C PHE A 69 -5.21 -4.80 4.45
N LEU A 70 -4.23 -5.68 4.36
CA LEU A 70 -4.24 -6.87 3.52
C LEU A 70 -3.98 -8.07 4.41
N LYS A 71 -4.86 -9.07 4.38
CA LYS A 71 -4.61 -10.38 4.98
C LYS A 71 -3.66 -11.16 4.07
N LEU A 72 -2.58 -11.68 4.63
CA LEU A 72 -1.51 -12.37 3.89
C LEU A 72 -1.76 -13.88 3.78
#